data_AF-A0A1F5JMG5-F1
#
_entry.id   AF-A0A1F5JMG5-F1
#
_cell.length_a   1.000
_cell.length_b   1.000
_cell.length_c   1.000
_cell.angle_alpha   90.00
_cell.angle_beta   90.00
_cell.angle_gamma   90.00
#
_symmetry.space_group_name_H-M   'P 1'
#
loop_
_entity.id
_entity.type
_entity.pdbx_description
1 polymer ?
#
loop_
_entity_poly.entity_id
_entity_poly.type
_entity_poly.pdbx_seq_one_letter_code
_entity_poly.pdbx_strand_id
1 'polypeptide(L)'
;MKKLAALLNQAGVINPLLILLAIAGVIIFILIAQTAPFTGKQETLYPKPTAEAAGKGHRKTQGTLTVLPNPVAAGAQFTISGTGFFPNERVVVNITGQWGDFLTTDSNGAFSYTRSLQQPWTYTINAYQERNNKSVLMATTTITVQ
;
A
#
# COMPACT_ATOMS: atom_id res chain seq x y z
N MET A 1 -49.14 23.82 -17.63
CA MET A 1 -48.71 22.56 -17.00
C MET A 1 -48.62 21.48 -18.08
N LYS A 2 -47.42 21.19 -18.61
CA LYS A 2 -47.22 20.14 -19.63
C LYS A 2 -47.30 18.77 -18.95
N LYS A 3 -48.33 17.99 -19.28
CA LYS A 3 -48.46 16.59 -18.84
C LYS A 3 -47.32 15.77 -19.47
N LEU A 4 -46.39 15.27 -18.67
CA LEU A 4 -45.50 14.18 -19.07
C LEU A 4 -46.39 12.95 -19.31
N ALA A 5 -46.71 12.68 -20.57
CA ALA A 5 -47.50 11.51 -20.94
C ALA A 5 -46.63 10.25 -20.83
N ALA A 6 -46.92 9.48 -19.77
CA ALA A 6 -46.90 8.02 -19.71
C ALA A 6 -45.76 7.26 -20.42
N LEU A 7 -44.70 6.91 -19.66
CA LEU A 7 -43.67 5.92 -20.06
C LEU A 7 -44.10 4.46 -19.86
N LEU A 8 -45.28 4.22 -19.28
CA LEU A 8 -45.96 2.92 -19.25
C LEU A 8 -47.34 3.10 -19.90
N ASN A 9 -47.64 2.33 -20.95
CA ASN A 9 -49.04 2.13 -21.33
C ASN A 9 -49.73 1.30 -20.21
N GLN A 10 -51.05 1.44 -20.05
CA GLN A 10 -51.85 0.88 -18.94
C GLN A 10 -51.88 -0.67 -18.86
N ALA A 11 -50.97 -1.38 -19.54
CA ALA A 11 -50.82 -2.84 -19.49
C ALA A 11 -49.42 -3.29 -19.02
N GLY A 12 -48.51 -2.37 -18.64
CA GLY A 12 -47.15 -2.73 -18.21
C GLY A 12 -46.26 -3.25 -19.35
N VAL A 13 -46.66 -3.08 -20.61
CA VAL A 13 -45.94 -3.56 -21.79
C VAL A 13 -45.01 -2.44 -22.28
N ILE A 14 -43.70 -2.67 -22.16
CA ILE A 14 -42.68 -1.76 -22.68
C ILE A 14 -42.79 -1.74 -24.22
N ASN A 15 -42.75 -0.54 -24.82
CA ASN A 15 -42.78 -0.38 -26.27
C ASN A 15 -41.64 -1.18 -26.92
N PRO A 16 -41.93 -2.14 -27.82
CA PRO A 16 -40.90 -2.99 -28.43
C PRO A 16 -39.85 -2.17 -29.19
N LEU A 17 -40.19 -1.00 -29.73
CA LEU A 17 -39.24 -0.10 -30.38
C LEU A 17 -38.18 0.44 -29.41
N LEU A 18 -38.55 0.66 -28.15
CA LEU A 18 -37.67 1.18 -27.11
C LEU A 18 -36.69 0.10 -26.62
N ILE A 19 -37.15 -1.16 -26.57
CA ILE A 19 -36.29 -2.32 -26.35
C ILE A 19 -35.29 -2.47 -27.51
N LEU A 20 -35.76 -2.35 -28.75
CA LEU A 20 -34.91 -2.50 -29.95
C LEU A 20 -33.81 -1.43 -30.00
N LEU A 21 -34.14 -0.18 -29.66
CA LEU A 21 -33.17 0.92 -29.57
C LEU A 21 -32.14 0.69 -28.44
N ALA A 22 -32.57 0.18 -27.28
CA ALA A 22 -31.65 -0.14 -26.19
C ALA A 22 -30.67 -1.26 -26.58
N ILE A 23 -31.15 -2.32 -27.23
CA ILE A 23 -30.31 -3.42 -27.72
C ILE A 23 -29.34 -2.93 -28.80
N ALA A 24 -29.81 -2.13 -29.76
CA ALA A 24 -28.96 -1.56 -30.81
C ALA A 24 -27.84 -0.68 -30.22
N GLY A 25 -28.16 0.14 -29.22
CA GLY A 25 -27.15 0.97 -28.53
C GLY A 25 -26.08 0.15 -27.82
N VAL A 26 -26.45 -0.93 -27.13
CA VAL A 26 -25.49 -1.82 -26.45
C VAL A 26 -24.60 -2.55 -27.47
N ILE A 27 -25.15 -3.04 -28.58
CA ILE A 27 -24.38 -3.71 -29.63
C ILE A 27 -23.36 -2.75 -30.26
N ILE A 28 -23.77 -1.51 -30.57
CA ILE A 28 -22.88 -0.49 -31.12
C ILE A 28 -21.75 -0.18 -30.13
N PHE A 29 -22.05 -0.07 -28.83
CA PHE A 29 -21.04 0.17 -27.79
C PHE A 29 -20.02 -0.98 -27.68
N ILE A 30 -20.47 -2.23 -27.80
CA ILE A 30 -19.57 -3.39 -27.80
C ILE A 30 -18.68 -3.40 -29.05
N LEU A 31 -19.23 -3.09 -30.23
CA LEU A 31 -18.48 -3.08 -31.48
C LEU A 31 -17.39 -2.00 -31.49
N ILE A 32 -17.66 -0.79 -30.97
CA ILE A 32 -16.63 0.26 -30.85
C ILE A 32 -15.55 -0.09 -29.81
N ALA A 33 -15.89 -0.85 -28.77
CA ALA A 33 -14.92 -1.29 -27.76
C ALA A 33 -13.95 -2.36 -28.31
N GLN A 34 -14.41 -3.20 -29.25
CA GLN A 34 -13.59 -4.26 -29.85
C GLN A 34 -12.58 -3.77 -30.89
N THR A 35 -12.81 -2.60 -31.51
CA THR A 35 -11.85 -2.00 -32.46
C THR A 35 -10.94 -0.95 -31.82
N ALA A 36 -11.01 -0.75 -30.50
CA ALA A 36 -10.15 0.20 -29.82
C ALA A 36 -8.68 -0.28 -29.91
N PRO A 37 -7.75 0.50 -30.48
CA PRO A 37 -6.38 0.06 -30.73
C PRO A 37 -5.52 0.17 -29.47
N PHE A 38 -6.01 -0.31 -28.32
CA PHE A 38 -5.23 -0.36 -27.09
C PHE A 38 -4.42 -1.67 -26.97
N THR A 39 -4.00 -2.24 -28.10
CA THR A 39 -3.00 -3.31 -28.17
C THR A 39 -1.58 -2.74 -28.03
N GLY A 40 -1.42 -1.75 -27.14
CA GLY A 40 -0.13 -1.18 -26.76
C GLY A 40 0.20 -1.64 -25.35
N LYS A 41 1.46 -2.02 -25.10
CA LYS A 41 1.98 -2.12 -23.72
C LYS A 41 1.69 -0.77 -23.04
N GLN A 42 1.44 -0.76 -21.73
CA GLN A 42 1.26 0.47 -20.95
C GLN A 42 2.48 1.38 -21.15
N GLU A 43 2.43 2.25 -22.14
CA GLU A 43 3.36 3.35 -22.28
C GLU A 43 2.93 4.35 -21.22
N THR A 44 3.71 4.41 -20.15
CA THR A 44 3.51 5.39 -19.09
C THR A 44 3.47 6.76 -19.76
N LEU A 45 2.38 7.52 -19.57
CA LEU A 45 2.20 8.89 -20.11
C LEU A 45 3.32 9.86 -19.69
N TYR A 46 4.16 9.42 -18.76
CA TYR A 46 5.35 10.11 -18.28
C TYR A 46 6.57 9.31 -18.72
N PRO A 47 7.46 9.87 -19.57
CA PRO A 47 8.76 9.26 -19.80
C PRO A 47 9.46 9.16 -18.45
N LYS A 48 10.15 8.05 -18.21
CA LYS A 48 11.05 7.93 -17.05
C LYS A 48 11.95 9.17 -17.06
N PRO A 49 11.93 10.00 -15.99
CA PRO A 49 12.74 11.21 -15.94
C PRO A 49 14.19 10.85 -16.24
N THR A 50 14.91 11.75 -16.93
CA THR A 50 16.34 11.55 -17.17
C THR A 50 17.05 11.34 -15.83
N ALA A 51 18.17 10.63 -15.83
CA ALA A 51 18.85 10.24 -14.60
C ALA A 51 19.19 11.43 -13.68
N GLU A 52 19.22 12.67 -14.19
CA GLU A 52 19.40 13.88 -13.39
C GLU A 52 18.16 14.27 -12.55
N ALA A 53 16.96 13.90 -12.99
CA ALA A 53 15.70 14.09 -12.24
C ALA A 53 15.26 12.84 -11.47
N ALA A 54 15.99 11.72 -11.61
CA ALA A 54 15.88 10.60 -10.71
C ALA A 54 16.41 11.03 -9.33
N GLY A 55 15.51 11.49 -8.46
CA GLY A 55 15.83 11.76 -7.07
C GLY A 55 16.63 10.60 -6.47
N LYS A 56 17.58 10.92 -5.57
CA LYS A 56 18.50 9.98 -4.91
C LYS A 56 17.81 8.63 -4.71
N GLY A 57 18.23 7.64 -5.51
CA GLY A 57 17.60 6.32 -5.54
C GLY A 57 17.34 5.81 -4.12
N HIS A 58 16.24 5.07 -3.95
CA HIS A 58 15.86 4.48 -2.67
C HIS A 58 17.11 3.93 -2.00
N ARG A 59 17.51 4.55 -0.88
CA ARG A 59 18.66 4.07 -0.11
C ARG A 59 18.38 2.61 0.16
N LYS A 60 19.24 1.72 -0.36
CA LYS A 60 19.23 0.32 0.06
C LYS A 60 19.32 0.34 1.58
N THR A 61 18.29 -0.15 2.25
CA THR A 61 18.26 -0.30 3.70
C THR A 61 19.47 -1.13 4.10
N GLN A 62 20.34 -0.57 4.95
CA GLN A 62 21.60 -1.19 5.35
C GLN A 62 21.38 -2.28 6.42
N GLY A 63 20.29 -2.17 7.19
CA GLY A 63 19.91 -3.14 8.21
C GLY A 63 18.85 -4.14 7.74
N THR A 64 18.61 -5.13 8.58
CA THR A 64 17.52 -6.11 8.45
C THR A 64 16.69 -6.11 9.74
N LEU A 65 15.37 -6.27 9.61
CA LEU A 65 14.47 -6.49 10.75
C LEU A 65 13.78 -7.85 10.60
N THR A 66 13.72 -8.58 11.70
CA THR A 66 12.98 -9.84 11.83
C THR A 66 11.95 -9.68 12.94
N VAL A 67 10.75 -10.21 12.71
CA VAL A 67 9.66 -10.17 13.70
C VAL A 67 9.08 -11.56 13.87
N LEU A 68 9.11 -12.08 15.10
CA LEU A 68 8.67 -13.44 15.40
C LEU A 68 7.86 -13.49 16.72
N PRO A 69 6.71 -14.17 16.75
CA PRO A 69 6.01 -14.77 15.59
C PRO A 69 5.38 -13.71 14.68
N ASN A 70 5.14 -14.07 13.42
CA ASN A 70 4.38 -13.27 12.46
C ASN A 70 3.62 -14.23 11.51
N PRO A 71 2.27 -14.31 11.58
CA PRO A 71 1.36 -13.47 12.36
C PRO A 71 1.40 -13.74 13.87
N VAL A 72 0.81 -12.83 14.65
CA VAL A 72 0.66 -12.94 16.12
C VAL A 72 -0.78 -12.59 16.54
N ALA A 73 -1.29 -13.19 17.60
CA ALA A 73 -2.62 -12.83 18.14
C ALA A 73 -2.60 -11.46 18.82
N ALA A 74 -3.71 -10.72 18.77
CA ALA A 74 -3.89 -9.50 19.54
C ALA A 74 -3.60 -9.71 21.05
N GLY A 75 -2.83 -8.79 21.63
CA GLY A 75 -2.39 -8.84 23.02
C GLY A 75 -1.23 -9.79 23.32
N ALA A 76 -0.89 -10.71 22.41
CA ALA A 76 0.26 -11.60 22.60
C ALA A 76 1.59 -10.88 22.33
N GLN A 77 2.67 -11.40 22.91
CA GLN A 77 4.02 -10.87 22.72
C GLN A 77 4.66 -11.38 21.43
N PHE A 78 5.40 -10.51 20.77
CA PHE A 78 6.30 -10.82 19.68
C PHE A 78 7.66 -10.13 19.89
N THR A 79 8.69 -10.67 19.26
CA THR A 79 10.05 -10.16 19.32
C THR A 79 10.39 -9.45 18.03
N ILE A 80 10.92 -8.24 18.13
CA ILE A 80 11.53 -7.50 17.03
C ILE A 80 13.04 -7.59 17.22
N SER A 81 13.75 -8.06 16.20
CA SER A 81 15.21 -8.11 16.18
C SER A 81 15.75 -7.38 14.96
N GLY A 82 16.85 -6.64 15.13
CA GLY A 82 17.53 -5.93 14.07
C GLY A 82 19.01 -6.25 14.00
N THR A 83 19.56 -6.30 12.78
CA THR A 83 21.01 -6.51 12.51
C THR A 83 21.48 -5.61 11.36
N GLY A 84 22.79 -5.33 11.28
CA GLY A 84 23.37 -4.49 10.22
C GLY A 84 23.20 -2.99 10.45
N PHE A 85 22.86 -2.60 11.68
CA PHE A 85 22.86 -1.20 12.13
C PHE A 85 24.29 -0.79 12.50
N PHE A 86 24.55 0.51 12.63
CA PHE A 86 25.84 0.96 13.17
C PHE A 86 25.95 0.54 14.65
N PRO A 87 27.08 -0.02 15.11
CA PRO A 87 27.25 -0.45 16.50
C PRO A 87 27.19 0.68 17.53
N ASN A 88 26.71 0.38 18.74
CA ASN A 88 26.65 1.30 19.89
C ASN A 88 25.93 2.63 19.64
N GLU A 89 25.05 2.65 18.65
CA GLU A 89 24.36 3.85 18.19
C GLU A 89 22.85 3.75 18.45
N ARG A 90 22.21 4.91 18.60
CA ARG A 90 20.77 5.02 18.91
C ARG A 90 19.92 4.60 17.72
N VAL A 91 18.95 3.72 17.96
CA VAL A 91 17.92 3.30 17.01
C VAL A 91 16.55 3.73 17.52
N VAL A 92 15.74 4.29 16.63
CA VAL A 92 14.33 4.62 16.87
C VAL A 92 13.47 3.67 16.05
N VAL A 93 12.74 2.78 16.71
CA VAL A 93 11.83 1.85 16.06
C VAL A 93 10.42 2.43 16.11
N ASN A 94 9.88 2.78 14.94
CA ASN A 94 8.53 3.32 14.80
C ASN A 94 7.60 2.23 14.27
N ILE A 95 6.55 1.92 15.05
CA ILE A 95 5.47 1.05 14.63
C ILE A 95 4.28 1.93 14.28
N THR A 96 3.67 1.72 13.11
CA THR A 96 2.58 2.57 12.59
C THR A 96 1.46 2.74 13.62
N GLY A 97 1.12 3.99 13.96
CA GLY A 97 0.06 4.29 14.94
C GLY A 97 0.43 4.00 16.40
N GLN A 98 1.71 3.72 16.69
CA GLN A 98 2.23 3.55 18.05
C GLN A 98 3.33 4.59 18.33
N TRP A 99 3.67 4.76 19.60
CA TRP A 99 4.84 5.55 19.98
C TRP A 99 6.13 4.83 19.57
N GLY A 100 7.15 5.61 19.23
CA GLY A 100 8.45 5.07 18.85
C GLY A 100 9.22 4.55 20.05
N ASP A 101 9.85 3.40 19.90
CA ASP A 101 10.75 2.82 20.89
C ASP A 101 12.18 3.33 20.65
N PHE A 102 12.89 3.66 21.73
CA PHE A 102 14.28 4.11 21.68
C PHE A 102 15.20 3.02 22.21
N LEU A 103 16.15 2.59 21.40
CA LEU A 103 17.06 1.49 21.68
C LEU A 103 18.49 1.94 21.39
N THR A 104 19.44 1.20 21.93
CA THR A 104 20.85 1.30 21.53
C THR A 104 21.27 -0.06 21.01
N THR A 105 21.96 -0.07 19.87
CA THR A 105 22.53 -1.30 19.31
C THR A 105 23.72 -1.77 20.13
N ASP A 106 24.00 -3.06 20.09
CA ASP A 106 25.20 -3.64 20.69
C ASP A 106 26.47 -3.32 19.87
N SER A 107 27.61 -3.87 20.30
CA SER A 107 28.90 -3.73 19.64
C SER A 107 28.97 -4.35 18.24
N ASN A 108 27.99 -5.17 17.86
CA ASN A 108 27.87 -5.78 16.54
C ASN A 108 26.81 -5.08 15.67
N GLY A 109 26.15 -4.03 16.17
CA GLY A 109 25.08 -3.36 15.43
C GLY A 109 23.77 -4.14 15.43
N ALA A 110 23.51 -4.93 16.46
CA ALA A 110 22.29 -5.69 16.65
C ALA A 110 21.46 -5.18 17.84
N PHE A 111 20.16 -5.47 17.81
CA PHE A 111 19.26 -5.26 18.94
C PHE A 111 18.12 -6.28 18.92
N SER A 112 17.48 -6.51 20.07
CA SER A 112 16.29 -7.34 20.18
C SER A 112 15.44 -6.92 21.38
N TYR A 113 14.12 -6.85 21.20
CA TYR A 113 13.18 -6.53 22.28
C TYR A 113 11.79 -7.09 22.00
N THR A 114 10.96 -7.18 23.03
CA THR A 114 9.59 -7.69 22.93
C THR A 114 8.55 -6.56 22.95
N ARG A 115 7.43 -6.79 22.27
CA ARG A 115 6.28 -5.89 22.21
C ARG A 115 4.99 -6.71 22.09
N SER A 116 3.87 -6.11 22.46
CA SER A 116 2.51 -6.65 22.24
C SER A 116 1.60 -5.57 21.67
N LEU A 117 0.78 -5.86 20.66
CA LEU A 117 -0.17 -4.90 20.08
C LEU A 117 -1.60 -5.39 20.31
N GLN A 118 -2.50 -4.47 20.67
CA GLN A 118 -3.85 -4.83 21.14
C GLN A 118 -4.90 -4.92 20.03
N GLN A 119 -4.65 -4.29 18.88
CA GLN A 119 -5.64 -4.19 17.81
C GLN A 119 -5.22 -5.05 16.61
N PRO A 120 -6.13 -5.85 16.04
CA PRO A 120 -5.87 -6.57 14.79
C PRO A 120 -5.62 -5.61 13.63
N TRP A 121 -4.42 -5.66 13.07
CA TRP A 121 -4.02 -4.83 11.94
C TRP A 121 -2.70 -5.34 11.34
N THR A 122 -2.36 -4.90 10.14
CA THR A 122 -1.01 -5.06 9.60
C THR A 122 -0.20 -3.79 9.85
N TYR A 123 0.77 -3.89 10.76
CA TYR A 123 1.60 -2.77 11.17
C TYR A 123 2.88 -2.73 10.36
N THR A 124 3.28 -1.54 9.91
CA THR A 124 4.63 -1.31 9.37
C THR A 124 5.55 -0.89 10.50
N ILE A 125 6.73 -1.52 10.55
CA ILE A 125 7.81 -1.26 11.50
C ILE A 125 8.98 -0.65 10.74
N ASN A 126 9.35 0.57 11.10
CA ASN A 126 10.48 1.29 10.52
C ASN A 126 11.54 1.50 11.59
N ALA A 127 12.77 1.05 11.34
CA ALA A 127 13.90 1.31 12.23
C ALA A 127 14.78 2.41 11.64
N TYR A 128 14.86 3.54 12.35
CA TYR A 128 15.72 4.67 12.02
C TYR A 128 16.95 4.66 12.91
N GLN A 129 18.08 5.09 12.38
CA GLN A 129 19.29 5.28 13.15
C GLN A 129 19.73 6.74 13.07
N GLU A 130 20.05 7.32 14.22
CA GLU A 130 20.55 8.68 14.29
C GLU A 130 22.04 8.68 14.01
N ARG A 131 22.47 9.45 13.01
CA ARG A 131 23.89 9.60 12.67
C ARG A 131 24.15 11.02 12.21
N ASN A 132 25.17 11.67 12.79
CA ASN A 132 25.54 13.05 12.45
C ASN A 132 24.34 14.01 12.50
N ASN A 133 23.51 13.90 13.54
CA ASN A 133 22.29 14.69 13.73
C ASN A 133 21.24 14.50 12.61
N LYS A 134 21.21 13.32 11.98
CA LYS A 134 20.25 12.93 10.94
C LYS A 134 19.70 11.54 11.21
N SER A 135 18.38 11.39 11.13
CA SER A 135 17.74 10.07 11.16
C SER A 135 17.76 9.43 9.77
N VAL A 136 18.35 8.26 9.67
CA VAL A 136 18.41 7.46 8.43
C VAL A 136 17.53 6.24 8.60
N LEU A 137 16.59 6.00 7.68
CA LEU A 137 15.83 4.75 7.65
C LEU A 137 16.78 3.61 7.28
N MET A 138 16.96 2.68 8.22
CA MET A 138 17.92 1.58 8.09
C MET A 138 17.26 0.29 7.63
N ALA A 139 16.01 0.04 8.05
CA ALA A 139 15.26 -1.16 7.71
C ALA A 139 13.75 -0.94 7.92
N THR A 140 12.95 -1.67 7.13
CA THR A 140 11.49 -1.71 7.23
C THR A 140 11.02 -3.15 7.19
N THR A 141 10.00 -3.48 7.97
CA THR A 141 9.31 -4.77 7.93
C THR A 141 7.85 -4.60 8.32
N THR A 142 7.07 -5.67 8.28
CA THR A 142 5.68 -5.67 8.71
C THR A 142 5.41 -6.80 9.70
N ILE A 143 4.39 -6.61 10.53
CA ILE A 143 3.80 -7.66 11.35
C ILE A 143 2.28 -7.63 11.19
N THR A 144 1.68 -8.81 11.05
CA THR A 144 0.22 -8.97 11.06
C THR A 144 -0.24 -9.42 12.43
N VAL A 145 -1.12 -8.63 13.04
CA VAL A 145 -1.81 -8.95 14.29
C VAL A 145 -3.23 -9.41 13.95
N GLN A 146 -3.62 -10.58 14.46
CA GLN A 146 -4.91 -11.23 14.23
C GLN A 146 -5.90 -11.00 15.36
#